data_AF-V5SER7-F1
#
_entry.id   AF-V5SER7-F1
#
_cell.length_a   1.000
_cell.length_b   1.000
_cell.length_c   1.000
_cell.angle_alpha   90.00
_cell.angle_beta   90.00
_cell.angle_gamma   90.00
#
_symmetry.space_group_name_H-M   'P 1'
#
loop_
_entity.id
_entity.type
_entity.pdbx_description
1 polymer ?
#
loop_
_entity_poly.entity_id
_entity_poly.type
_entity_poly.pdbx_seq_one_letter_code
_entity_poly.pdbx_strand_id
1 'polypeptide(L)'
;MSARFAVLVRWFISFLHPGSAVQQLLWLETLLKLAGGVLLLLAPMSTIRAFGLPASASGFWPRIAGALLIGIAGATYIEGAWAGSRGLGLAGLVVINLTGAFVVAVAALMGRAAPTRRGAFALWVLVALLVSLSLVEIAQA
;
A
#
# COMPACT_ATOMS: atom_id res chain seq x y z
N MET A 1 28.07 28.04 12.96
CA MET A 1 26.66 27.66 13.17
C MET A 1 26.57 26.95 14.51
N SER A 2 25.84 27.52 15.48
CA SER A 2 25.84 27.02 16.87
C SER A 2 24.91 25.83 17.04
N ALA A 3 25.27 24.89 17.92
CA ALA A 3 24.48 23.70 18.23
C ALA A 3 23.02 24.01 18.63
N ARG A 4 22.76 25.20 19.16
CA ARG A 4 21.43 25.70 19.53
C ARG A 4 20.51 25.90 18.32
N PHE A 5 21.05 26.28 17.15
CA PHE A 5 20.26 26.44 15.93
C PHE A 5 19.83 25.07 15.36
N ALA A 6 20.72 24.08 15.40
CA ALA A 6 20.40 22.71 14.97
C ALA A 6 19.31 22.06 15.85
N VAL A 7 19.34 22.32 17.16
CA VAL A 7 18.31 21.86 18.10
C VAL A 7 16.96 22.53 17.81
N LEU A 8 16.96 23.84 17.53
CA LEU A 8 15.73 24.58 17.23
C LEU A 8 15.08 24.12 15.91
N VAL A 9 15.90 23.87 14.88
CA VAL A 9 15.45 23.35 13.59
C VAL A 9 14.92 21.92 13.74
N ARG A 10 15.61 21.07 14.50
CA ARG A 10 15.13 19.70 14.80
C ARG A 10 13.82 19.71 15.57
N TRP A 11 13.67 20.62 16.54
CA TRP A 11 12.44 20.79 17.31
C TRP A 11 11.28 21.29 16.44
N PHE A 12 11.54 22.23 15.52
CA PHE A 12 10.55 22.74 14.57
C PHE A 12 10.10 21.69 13.55
N ILE A 13 11.02 20.85 13.05
CA ILE A 13 10.70 19.72 12.15
C ILE A 13 9.87 18.65 12.89
N SER A 14 10.21 18.33 14.14
CA SER A 14 9.40 17.41 14.97
C SER A 14 8.03 17.97 15.34
N PHE A 15 7.90 19.29 15.40
CA PHE A 15 6.63 19.97 15.66
C PHE A 15 5.69 19.98 14.44
N LEU A 16 6.25 20.01 13.21
CA LEU A 16 5.50 19.95 11.95
C LEU A 16 5.04 18.53 11.57
N HIS A 17 5.71 17.49 12.09
CA HIS A 17 5.38 16.09 11.85
C HIS A 17 5.08 15.39 13.19
N PRO A 18 3.85 15.45 13.71
CA PRO A 18 3.51 14.91 15.03
C PRO A 18 3.57 13.37 15.15
N GLY A 19 4.05 12.67 14.11
CA GLY A 19 4.31 11.22 14.12
C GLY A 19 5.66 10.89 13.49
N SER A 20 6.29 9.82 13.96
CA SER A 20 7.57 9.34 13.43
C SER A 20 7.46 8.96 11.94
N ALA A 21 8.57 8.96 11.21
CA ALA A 21 8.58 8.55 9.79
C ALA A 21 7.97 7.15 9.59
N VAL A 22 8.25 6.23 10.52
CA VAL A 22 7.63 4.89 10.58
C VAL A 22 6.12 4.98 10.73
N GLN A 23 5.63 5.82 11.64
CA GLN A 23 4.19 5.98 11.86
C GLN A 23 3.50 6.55 10.61
N GLN A 24 4.11 7.53 9.94
CA GLN A 24 3.57 8.08 8.68
C GLN A 24 3.49 7.01 7.59
N LEU A 25 4.49 6.12 7.52
CA LEU A 25 4.49 5.01 6.57
C LEU A 25 3.37 4.00 6.86
N LEU A 26 3.15 3.66 8.15
CA LEU A 26 2.03 2.81 8.55
C LEU A 26 0.67 3.44 8.20
N TRP A 27 0.53 4.76 8.34
CA TRP A 27 -0.69 5.48 7.94
C TRP A 27 -0.92 5.45 6.43
N LEU A 28 0.14 5.66 5.64
CA LEU A 28 0.08 5.57 4.19
C LEU A 28 -0.32 4.16 3.74
N GLU A 29 0.31 3.14 4.32
CA GLU A 29 0.03 1.74 4.04
C GLU A 29 -1.40 1.34 4.38
N THR A 30 -1.88 1.81 5.54
CA THR A 30 -3.28 1.67 5.95
C THR A 30 -4.22 2.28 4.90
N LEU A 31 -3.98 3.53 4.50
CA LEU A 31 -4.86 4.24 3.57
C LEU A 31 -4.91 3.55 2.20
N LEU A 32 -3.76 3.17 1.65
CA LEU A 32 -3.68 2.55 0.33
C LEU A 32 -4.38 1.19 0.30
N LYS A 33 -4.10 0.35 1.29
CA LYS A 33 -4.69 -1.00 1.39
C LYS A 33 -6.18 -0.93 1.71
N LEU A 34 -6.60 -0.01 2.58
CA LEU A 34 -8.02 0.19 2.89
C LEU A 34 -8.78 0.70 1.67
N ALA A 35 -8.25 1.70 0.95
CA ALA A 35 -8.91 2.24 -0.25
C ALA A 35 -9.06 1.16 -1.34
N GLY A 36 -7.99 0.45 -1.67
CA GLY A 36 -8.05 -0.67 -2.62
C GLY A 36 -8.99 -1.77 -2.15
N GLY A 37 -8.95 -2.09 -0.85
CA GLY A 37 -9.79 -3.10 -0.22
C GLY A 37 -11.29 -2.78 -0.30
N VAL A 38 -11.67 -1.55 0.05
CA VAL A 38 -13.04 -1.06 0.00
C VAL A 38 -13.57 -1.02 -1.44
N LEU A 39 -12.77 -0.51 -2.39
CA LEU A 39 -13.16 -0.48 -3.81
C LEU A 39 -13.40 -1.89 -4.37
N LEU A 40 -12.57 -2.86 -3.99
CA LEU A 40 -12.71 -4.25 -4.41
C LEU A 40 -13.85 -4.98 -3.68
N LEU A 41 -14.14 -4.64 -2.42
CA LEU A 41 -15.23 -5.25 -1.66
C LEU A 41 -16.61 -4.75 -2.13
N LEU A 42 -16.77 -3.43 -2.26
CA LEU A 42 -18.08 -2.82 -2.53
C LEU A 42 -18.40 -2.76 -4.01
N ALA A 43 -17.41 -2.45 -4.85
CA ALA A 43 -17.61 -2.17 -6.27
C ALA A 43 -16.65 -2.94 -7.19
N PRO A 44 -16.47 -4.26 -7.02
CA PRO A 44 -15.42 -5.02 -7.73
C PRO A 44 -15.47 -4.91 -9.25
N MET A 45 -16.67 -5.01 -9.84
CA MET A 45 -16.83 -4.97 -11.30
C MET A 45 -16.61 -3.56 -11.85
N SER A 46 -17.02 -2.53 -11.12
CA SER A 46 -16.76 -1.14 -11.47
C SER A 46 -15.26 -0.85 -11.41
N THR A 47 -14.58 -1.32 -10.37
CA THR A 47 -13.12 -1.20 -10.20
C THR A 47 -12.37 -1.87 -11.35
N ILE A 48 -12.69 -3.13 -11.68
CA ILE A 48 -12.11 -3.87 -12.82
C ILE A 48 -12.29 -3.09 -14.13
N ARG A 49 -13.51 -2.61 -14.40
CA ARG A 49 -13.82 -1.84 -15.61
C ARG A 49 -13.07 -0.51 -15.65
N ALA A 50 -13.05 0.25 -14.54
CA ALA A 50 -12.39 1.54 -14.44
C ALA A 50 -10.90 1.44 -14.76
N PHE A 51 -10.23 0.42 -14.21
CA PHE A 51 -8.82 0.17 -14.48
C PHE A 51 -8.55 -0.51 -15.84
N GLY A 52 -9.58 -1.00 -16.55
CA GLY A 52 -9.40 -1.68 -17.84
C GLY A 52 -8.77 -3.07 -17.70
N LEU A 53 -9.03 -3.73 -16.57
CA LEU A 53 -8.58 -5.09 -16.25
C LEU A 53 -9.48 -6.14 -16.95
N PRO A 54 -9.01 -7.40 -17.10
CA PRO A 54 -9.80 -8.48 -17.67
C PRO A 54 -11.12 -8.66 -16.91
N ALA A 55 -12.19 -8.96 -17.65
CA ALA A 55 -13.48 -9.23 -17.02
C ALA A 55 -13.38 -10.48 -16.13
N SER A 56 -13.89 -10.37 -14.90
CA SER A 56 -14.05 -11.52 -14.00
C SER A 56 -15.42 -12.15 -14.22
N ALA A 57 -15.50 -13.48 -14.17
CA ALA A 57 -16.76 -14.22 -14.26
C ALA A 57 -17.73 -13.87 -13.11
N SER A 58 -17.18 -13.52 -11.94
CA SER A 58 -17.96 -13.06 -10.79
C SER A 58 -17.17 -12.07 -9.94
N GLY A 59 -17.87 -11.33 -9.08
CA GLY A 59 -17.23 -10.46 -8.10
C GLY A 59 -16.70 -11.18 -6.85
N PHE A 60 -16.76 -12.51 -6.78
CA PHE A 60 -16.38 -13.26 -5.57
C PHE A 60 -14.89 -13.10 -5.22
N TRP A 61 -13.99 -13.43 -6.16
CA TRP A 61 -12.54 -13.32 -5.94
C TRP A 61 -12.07 -11.88 -5.69
N PRO A 62 -12.51 -10.87 -6.46
CA PRO A 62 -12.20 -9.49 -6.14
C PRO A 62 -12.63 -9.07 -4.73
N ARG A 63 -13.81 -9.52 -4.25
CA ARG A 63 -14.28 -9.19 -2.90
C ARG A 63 -13.46 -9.86 -1.80
N ILE A 64 -13.01 -11.10 -2.02
CA ILE A 64 -12.09 -11.77 -1.08
C ILE A 64 -10.78 -11.01 -1.01
N ALA A 65 -10.20 -10.64 -2.16
CA ALA A 65 -9.00 -9.82 -2.19
C ALA A 65 -9.23 -8.47 -1.48
N GLY A 66 -10.40 -7.86 -1.69
CA GLY A 66 -10.81 -6.64 -0.99
C GLY A 66 -10.87 -6.80 0.52
N ALA A 67 -11.52 -7.85 1.02
CA ALA A 67 -11.59 -8.17 2.44
C ALA A 67 -10.21 -8.44 3.05
N LEU A 68 -9.33 -9.14 2.34
CA LEU A 68 -7.95 -9.37 2.77
C LEU A 68 -7.18 -8.06 2.90
N LEU A 69 -7.27 -7.17 1.91
CA LEU A 69 -6.63 -5.85 1.95
C LEU A 69 -7.15 -4.99 3.12
N ILE A 70 -8.47 -5.05 3.41
CA ILE A 70 -9.05 -4.38 4.58
C ILE A 70 -8.48 -4.97 5.89
N GLY A 71 -8.33 -6.30 5.98
CA GLY A 71 -7.73 -6.95 7.15
C GLY A 71 -6.27 -6.54 7.37
N ILE A 72 -5.48 -6.48 6.29
CA ILE A 72 -4.09 -6.00 6.32
C ILE A 72 -4.07 -4.53 6.77
N ALA A 73 -4.91 -3.68 6.18
CA ALA A 73 -5.03 -2.27 6.58
C ALA A 73 -5.42 -2.11 8.06
N GLY A 74 -6.33 -2.95 8.57
CA GLY A 74 -6.71 -2.96 9.97
C GLY A 74 -5.55 -3.31 10.90
N ALA A 75 -4.76 -4.34 10.55
CA ALA A 75 -3.58 -4.71 11.31
C ALA A 75 -2.53 -3.59 11.32
N THR A 76 -2.29 -2.95 10.16
CA THR A 76 -1.38 -1.81 10.03
C THR A 76 -1.87 -0.58 10.81
N TYR A 77 -3.17 -0.30 10.76
CA TYR A 77 -3.80 0.78 11.52
C TYR A 77 -3.60 0.57 13.02
N ILE A 78 -3.87 -0.64 13.51
CA ILE A 78 -3.73 -1.00 14.93
C ILE A 78 -2.30 -0.76 15.40
N GLU A 79 -1.31 -1.10 14.58
CA GLU A 79 0.11 -0.87 14.90
C GLU A 79 0.47 0.63 14.93
N GLY A 80 -0.04 1.43 14.00
CA GLY A 80 0.23 2.87 13.93
C GLY A 80 -0.54 3.73 14.93
N ALA A 81 -1.70 3.25 15.41
CA ALA A 81 -2.61 3.99 16.29
C ALA A 81 -2.33 3.78 17.78
N TRP A 82 -1.83 2.61 18.19
CA TRP A 82 -1.63 2.27 19.60
C TRP A 82 -0.16 2.02 19.94
N ALA A 83 0.38 2.81 20.86
CA ALA A 83 1.75 2.64 21.35
C ALA A 83 1.94 1.26 21.99
N GLY A 84 2.98 0.55 21.58
CA GLY A 84 3.30 -0.80 22.08
C GLY A 84 2.51 -1.93 21.42
N SER A 85 1.56 -1.61 20.53
CA SER A 85 0.89 -2.62 19.70
C SER A 85 1.87 -3.26 18.72
N ARG A 86 1.65 -4.54 18.40
CA ARG A 86 2.39 -5.26 17.36
C ARG A 86 1.40 -5.71 16.30
N GLY A 87 1.59 -5.23 15.09
CA GLY A 87 0.84 -5.65 13.92
C GLY A 87 1.71 -6.50 12.99
N LEU A 88 1.70 -6.14 11.71
CA LEU A 88 2.48 -6.82 10.67
C LEU A 88 3.95 -6.41 10.69
N GLY A 89 4.26 -5.23 11.21
CA GLY A 89 5.57 -4.60 11.09
C GLY A 89 5.88 -4.16 9.65
N LEU A 90 6.87 -3.28 9.51
CA LEU A 90 7.40 -2.88 8.20
C LEU A 90 7.90 -4.10 7.40
N ALA A 91 8.58 -5.03 8.05
CA ALA A 91 9.07 -6.25 7.40
C ALA A 91 7.93 -7.11 6.82
N GLY A 92 6.80 -7.24 7.53
CA GLY A 92 5.64 -7.97 7.02
C GLY A 92 5.00 -7.27 5.82
N LEU A 93 4.91 -5.95 5.87
CA LEU A 93 4.40 -5.14 4.76
C LEU A 93 5.29 -5.21 3.52
N VAL A 94 6.61 -5.22 3.67
CA VAL A 94 7.57 -5.45 2.59
C VAL A 94 7.30 -6.78 1.89
N VAL A 95 7.13 -7.87 2.65
CA VAL A 95 6.84 -9.19 2.07
C VAL A 95 5.52 -9.17 1.29
N ILE A 96 4.47 -8.57 1.86
CA ILE A 96 3.15 -8.45 1.21
C ILE A 96 3.26 -7.63 -0.09
N ASN A 97 3.90 -6.46 -0.03
CA ASN A 97 4.04 -5.52 -1.13
C ASN A 97 4.87 -6.14 -2.28
N LEU A 98 6.03 -6.72 -1.98
CA LEU A 98 6.88 -7.35 -2.99
C LEU A 98 6.24 -8.61 -3.59
N THR A 99 5.54 -9.42 -2.79
CA THR A 99 4.81 -10.59 -3.31
C THR A 99 3.69 -10.14 -4.25
N GLY A 100 2.92 -9.12 -3.87
CA GLY A 100 1.88 -8.53 -4.71
C GLY A 100 2.44 -7.94 -6.00
N ALA A 101 3.52 -7.16 -5.91
CA ALA A 101 4.21 -6.58 -7.06
C ALA A 101 4.71 -7.65 -8.03
N PHE A 102 5.34 -8.70 -7.50
CA PHE A 102 5.86 -9.81 -8.31
C PHE A 102 4.73 -10.53 -9.06
N VAL A 103 3.66 -10.92 -8.37
CA VAL A 103 2.52 -11.62 -9.00
C VAL A 103 1.87 -10.74 -10.09
N VAL A 104 1.66 -9.45 -9.81
CA VAL A 104 1.08 -8.51 -10.79
C VAL A 104 2.01 -8.31 -11.98
N ALA A 105 3.31 -8.14 -11.75
CA ALA A 105 4.31 -7.96 -12.81
C ALA A 105 4.36 -9.19 -13.73
N VAL A 106 4.42 -10.40 -13.16
CA VAL A 106 4.38 -11.65 -13.93
C VAL A 106 3.09 -11.73 -14.74
N ALA A 107 1.94 -11.44 -14.14
CA ALA A 107 0.66 -11.50 -14.84
C ALA A 107 0.56 -10.47 -16.00
N ALA A 108 1.15 -9.28 -15.83
CA ALA A 108 1.26 -8.26 -16.86
C ALA A 108 2.21 -8.69 -18.00
N LEU A 109 3.38 -9.24 -17.67
CA LEU A 109 4.37 -9.73 -18.64
C LEU A 109 3.86 -10.92 -19.47
N MET A 110 3.04 -11.79 -18.87
CA MET A 110 2.41 -12.90 -19.60
C MET A 110 1.29 -12.46 -20.55
N GLY A 111 0.94 -11.16 -20.59
CA GLY A 111 -0.15 -10.62 -21.42
C GLY A 111 -1.55 -11.05 -20.97
N ARG A 112 -1.68 -11.71 -19.81
CA ARG A 112 -2.95 -12.28 -19.33
C ARG A 112 -3.77 -11.29 -18.51
N ALA A 113 -3.13 -10.29 -17.91
CA ALA A 113 -3.77 -9.38 -16.96
C ALA A 113 -4.09 -7.99 -17.49
N ALA A 114 -3.72 -7.66 -18.74
CA ALA A 114 -3.86 -6.30 -19.29
C ALA A 114 -4.27 -6.30 -20.78
N PRO A 115 -5.53 -6.65 -21.10
CA PRO A 115 -6.01 -6.66 -22.49
C PRO A 115 -6.10 -5.24 -23.09
N THR A 116 -6.10 -4.21 -22.26
CA THR A 116 -6.16 -2.80 -22.68
C THR A 116 -4.89 -2.06 -22.29
N ARG A 117 -4.51 -1.02 -23.06
CA ARG A 117 -3.38 -0.14 -22.71
C ARG A 117 -3.58 0.53 -21.34
N ARG A 118 -4.82 0.89 -21.00
CA ARG A 118 -5.19 1.44 -19.69
C ARG A 118 -4.93 0.44 -18.56
N GLY A 119 -5.32 -0.82 -18.77
CA GLY A 119 -5.04 -1.91 -17.83
C GLY A 119 -3.55 -2.14 -17.63
N ALA A 120 -2.77 -2.17 -18.73
CA ALA A 120 -1.32 -2.32 -18.65
C ALA A 120 -0.68 -1.18 -17.84
N PHE A 121 -1.07 0.05 -18.13
CA PHE A 121 -0.61 1.22 -17.37
C PHE A 121 -0.98 1.12 -15.89
N ALA A 122 -2.24 0.78 -15.57
CA ALA A 122 -2.70 0.64 -14.19
C ALA A 122 -1.91 -0.43 -13.42
N LEU A 123 -1.64 -1.59 -14.03
CA LEU A 123 -0.85 -2.65 -13.39
C LEU A 123 0.59 -2.23 -13.16
N TRP A 124 1.25 -1.58 -14.12
CA TRP A 124 2.63 -1.13 -13.94
C TRP A 124 2.76 0.00 -12.93
N VAL A 125 1.78 0.91 -12.85
CA VAL A 125 1.72 1.91 -11.78
C VAL A 125 1.57 1.22 -10.42
N LEU A 126 0.71 0.20 -10.31
CA LEU A 126 0.57 -0.56 -9.08
C LEU A 126 1.87 -1.28 -8.69
N VAL A 127 2.56 -1.92 -9.63
CA VAL A 127 3.87 -2.55 -9.41
C VAL A 127 4.89 -1.52 -8.92
N ALA A 128 5.01 -0.39 -9.61
CA ALA A 128 5.96 0.66 -9.24
C ALA A 128 5.65 1.24 -7.84
N LEU A 129 4.37 1.42 -7.51
CA LEU A 129 3.92 1.88 -6.20
C LEU A 129 4.33 0.88 -5.10
N LEU A 130 4.00 -0.41 -5.26
CA LEU A 130 4.31 -1.45 -4.28
C LEU A 130 5.82 -1.60 -4.07
N VAL A 131 6.62 -1.58 -5.14
CA VAL A 131 8.08 -1.64 -5.04
C VAL A 131 8.64 -0.40 -4.34
N SER A 132 8.15 0.79 -4.69
CA SER A 132 8.61 2.04 -4.07
C SER A 132 8.30 2.08 -2.57
N LEU A 133 7.10 1.63 -2.17
CA LEU A 133 6.74 1.49 -0.77
C LEU A 133 7.69 0.52 -0.06
N SER A 134 7.93 -0.67 -0.62
CA SER A 134 8.86 -1.63 -0.03
C SER A 134 10.28 -1.10 0.13
N LEU A 135 10.79 -0.31 -0.82
CA LEU A 135 12.11 0.31 -0.69
C LEU A 135 12.15 1.33 0.46
N VAL A 136 11.10 2.13 0.62
CA VAL A 136 10.98 3.08 1.73
C VAL A 136 10.83 2.34 3.07
N GLU A 137 10.03 1.27 3.11
CA GLU A 137 9.86 0.41 4.29
C GLU A 137 11.18 -0.22 4.72
N ILE A 138 11.97 -0.75 3.79
CA ILE A 138 13.31 -1.29 4.06
C ILE A 138 14.26 -0.20 4.59
N ALA A 139 14.16 1.03 4.10
CA ALA A 139 15.01 2.13 4.55
C ALA A 139 14.65 2.65 5.96
N GLN A 140 13.45 2.34 6.47
CA GLN A 140 12.95 2.78 7.77
C GLN A 140 12.84 1.64 8.81
N ALA A 141 13.07 0.40 8.40
CA ALA A 141 13.08 -0.80 9.25
C ALA A 141 14.41 -0.98 9.97
#